data_AF-A0A962M073-F1
#
_entry.id   AF-A0A962M073-F1
#
_cell.length_a   1.000
_cell.length_b   1.000
_cell.length_c   1.000
_cell.angle_alpha   90.00
_cell.angle_beta   90.00
_cell.angle_gamma   90.00
#
_symmetry.space_group_name_H-M   'P 1'
#
loop_
_entity.id
_entity.type
_entity.pdbx_description
1 polymer ?
#
loop_
_entity_poly.entity_id
_entity_poly.type
_entity_poly.pdbx_seq_one_letter_code
_entity_poly.pdbx_strand_id
1 'polypeptide(L)'
;MTIALLDINDSNLQLWHGGAHLQSPGYALLVDRQYRFGNPARAAARLQPRDINTRYWWQLSTEPLQPALGPARHSGDLVHAQLQELHREGGQPGEMLLAVSGSMQRDQLALLLGIVQQCPFSAVGLVHRSVAVGSLYSGSGRLFHLEVQLHQAVITELVQRDGQVELQRTLPLPGTGLLQVQEKLVETIATAFIRQTRFDPCRKAITEQQLYDALPDALRALGRDNETNIEVNGYRARINRTELLGAGQRLLESARDAMGAAQPGDKVIADPLAGLLPGLAERLPGLQLLAPDSVRTALEHHIERLVERGQALSFVTALPVLADAAAPVQPAPQPASQVPTAADRPAATHLLQGHRALPLAAAGQTLGQGWSLHPTPAGWLLRGAGAGVRVNGATRDPDTLLGGGDTLRIGDGPELLLIEVTP
;
A
#
# COMPACT_ATOMS: atom_id res chain seq x y z
N MET A 1 28.09 5.51 -1.56
CA MET A 1 27.06 4.45 -1.62
C MET A 1 25.75 5.07 -1.19
N THR A 2 24.65 4.80 -1.87
CA THR A 2 23.31 5.30 -1.50
C THR A 2 22.75 4.47 -0.35
N ILE A 3 22.33 5.11 0.73
CA ILE A 3 21.68 4.45 1.86
C ILE A 3 20.28 4.03 1.43
N ALA A 4 19.89 2.79 1.72
CA ALA A 4 18.52 2.34 1.51
C ALA A 4 17.62 2.70 2.69
N LEU A 5 16.34 2.93 2.42
CA LEU A 5 15.34 3.29 3.42
C LEU A 5 14.40 2.10 3.61
N LEU A 6 14.25 1.59 4.83
CA LEU A 6 13.37 0.47 5.15
C LEU A 6 12.28 0.91 6.13
N ASP A 7 11.03 0.93 5.66
CA ASP A 7 9.83 1.11 6.48
C ASP A 7 9.32 -0.24 6.99
N ILE A 8 9.34 -0.44 8.30
CA ILE A 8 8.90 -1.66 8.97
C ILE A 8 7.51 -1.43 9.58
N ASN A 9 6.50 -1.64 8.74
CA ASN A 9 5.10 -1.85 9.10
C ASN A 9 4.68 -3.22 8.54
N ASP A 10 4.25 -4.15 9.39
CA ASP A 10 4.00 -5.54 8.98
C ASP A 10 2.86 -5.69 7.95
N SER A 11 1.95 -4.72 7.86
CA SER A 11 0.91 -4.73 6.82
C SER A 11 1.47 -4.47 5.43
N ASN A 12 2.61 -3.78 5.33
CA ASN A 12 3.33 -3.51 4.10
C ASN A 12 4.75 -2.99 4.39
N LEU A 13 5.76 -3.88 4.49
CA LEU A 13 7.14 -3.42 4.58
C LEU A 13 7.55 -2.80 3.25
N GLN A 14 8.28 -1.70 3.30
CA GLN A 14 8.72 -1.00 2.08
C GLN A 14 10.21 -0.72 2.10
N LEU A 15 10.91 -1.04 1.02
CA LEU A 15 12.33 -0.76 0.84
C LEU A 15 12.51 0.17 -0.37
N TRP A 16 13.24 1.27 -0.17
CA TRP A 16 13.66 2.18 -1.25
C TRP A 16 15.19 2.17 -1.36
N HIS A 17 15.71 1.91 -2.56
CA HIS A 17 17.15 1.95 -2.84
C HIS A 17 17.42 2.27 -4.31
N GLY A 18 18.05 3.41 -4.58
CA GLY A 18 18.22 3.90 -5.96
C GLY A 18 16.87 4.11 -6.64
N GLY A 19 16.65 3.45 -7.78
CA GLY A 19 15.35 3.43 -8.47
C GLY A 19 14.39 2.33 -8.01
N ALA A 20 14.81 1.43 -7.12
CA ALA A 20 13.98 0.32 -6.66
C ALA A 20 13.05 0.74 -5.52
N HIS A 21 11.80 0.30 -5.59
CA HIS A 21 10.81 0.36 -4.52
C HIS A 21 10.16 -1.01 -4.38
N LEU A 22 10.39 -1.68 -3.25
CA LEU A 22 9.82 -2.99 -2.96
C LEU A 22 8.74 -2.89 -1.90
N GLN A 23 7.76 -3.79 -1.99
CA GLN A 23 6.68 -3.96 -1.04
C GLN A 23 6.58 -5.44 -0.65
N SER A 24 6.76 -5.74 0.63
CA SER A 24 6.70 -7.10 1.14
C SER A 24 5.91 -7.14 2.45
N PRO A 25 4.58 -7.35 2.44
CA PRO A 25 3.83 -7.52 3.68
C PRO A 25 4.37 -8.69 4.51
N GLY A 26 4.10 -8.69 5.81
CA GLY A 26 4.57 -9.66 6.81
C GLY A 26 3.93 -11.04 6.71
N TYR A 27 3.92 -11.64 5.53
CA TYR A 27 3.48 -13.01 5.28
C TYR A 27 4.71 -13.87 4.98
N ALA A 28 4.81 -15.03 5.63
CA ALA A 28 5.80 -16.05 5.36
C ALA A 28 5.09 -17.34 4.96
N LEU A 29 5.38 -17.87 3.77
CA LEU A 29 4.88 -19.15 3.25
C LEU A 29 6.03 -20.14 3.16
N LEU A 30 5.84 -21.36 3.68
CA LEU A 30 6.77 -22.46 3.49
C LEU A 30 6.36 -23.29 2.25
N VAL A 31 7.22 -23.35 1.24
CA VAL A 31 7.06 -24.22 0.05
C VAL A 31 8.35 -24.97 -0.19
N ASP A 32 8.30 -26.30 -0.33
CA ASP A 32 9.48 -27.12 -0.65
C ASP A 32 10.68 -26.86 0.27
N ARG A 33 10.42 -26.65 1.57
CA ARG A 33 11.41 -26.31 2.62
C ARG A 33 12.08 -24.93 2.47
N GLN A 34 11.57 -24.08 1.58
CA GLN A 34 12.00 -22.70 1.41
C GLN A 34 10.89 -21.74 1.81
N TYR A 35 11.27 -20.58 2.35
CA TYR A 35 10.31 -19.53 2.63
C TYR A 35 10.13 -18.65 1.39
N ARG A 36 8.89 -18.23 1.16
CA ARG A 36 8.53 -17.11 0.28
C ARG A 36 7.87 -16.06 1.15
N PHE A 37 8.18 -14.78 0.93
CA PHE A 37 7.62 -13.71 1.75
C PHE A 37 6.68 -12.81 0.94
N GLY A 38 6.04 -11.86 1.62
CA GLY A 38 5.37 -10.76 0.95
C GLY A 38 4.13 -11.13 0.14
N ASN A 39 3.98 -10.49 -1.02
CA ASN A 39 2.80 -10.65 -1.87
C ASN A 39 2.61 -12.10 -2.38
N PRO A 40 3.66 -12.84 -2.81
CA PRO A 40 3.53 -14.26 -3.14
C PRO A 40 2.96 -15.12 -1.99
N ALA A 41 3.42 -14.87 -0.76
CA ALA A 41 2.91 -15.59 0.41
C ALA A 41 1.45 -15.20 0.73
N ARG A 42 1.12 -13.91 0.64
CA ARG A 42 -0.26 -13.42 0.79
C ARG A 42 -1.23 -14.04 -0.22
N ALA A 43 -0.80 -14.19 -1.47
CA ALA A 43 -1.59 -14.81 -2.55
C ALA A 43 -1.82 -16.33 -2.37
N ALA A 44 -1.17 -16.95 -1.39
CA ALA A 44 -1.36 -18.36 -1.05
C ALA A 44 -1.98 -18.56 0.34
N ALA A 45 -2.30 -17.49 1.07
CA ALA A 45 -2.67 -17.54 2.48
C ALA A 45 -3.89 -18.46 2.76
N ARG A 46 -4.88 -18.44 1.87
CA ARG A 46 -6.08 -19.29 1.96
C ARG A 46 -5.91 -20.64 1.29
N LEU A 47 -4.97 -20.75 0.34
CA LEU A 47 -4.65 -22.00 -0.34
C LEU A 47 -3.87 -22.95 0.56
N GLN A 48 -2.95 -22.41 1.37
CA GLN A 48 -2.00 -23.15 2.20
C GLN A 48 -1.96 -22.61 3.64
N PRO A 49 -3.09 -22.59 4.37
CA PRO A 49 -3.18 -21.93 5.68
C PRO A 49 -2.33 -22.59 6.76
N ARG A 50 -1.91 -23.86 6.57
CA ARG A 50 -1.04 -24.60 7.50
C ARG A 50 0.43 -24.26 7.32
N ASP A 51 0.78 -23.69 6.17
CA ASP A 51 2.16 -23.41 5.77
C ASP A 51 2.44 -21.90 5.75
N ILE A 52 1.60 -21.10 6.42
CA ILE A 52 1.68 -19.64 6.49
C ILE A 52 1.90 -19.16 7.93
N ASN A 53 2.70 -18.12 8.10
CA ASN A 53 2.78 -17.33 9.33
C ASN A 53 2.70 -15.83 9.01
N THR A 54 1.90 -15.10 9.78
CA THR A 54 1.73 -13.64 9.65
C THR A 54 2.05 -12.87 10.95
N ARG A 55 2.42 -13.59 12.01
CA ARG A 55 2.57 -13.03 13.36
C ARG A 55 4.01 -12.64 13.69
N TYR A 56 4.98 -13.03 12.88
CA TYR A 56 6.39 -12.98 13.25
C TYR A 56 6.97 -11.57 13.43
N TRP A 57 6.40 -10.54 12.80
CA TRP A 57 6.73 -9.14 13.12
C TRP A 57 6.03 -8.64 14.39
N TRP A 58 4.75 -8.98 14.55
CA TRP A 58 3.94 -8.59 15.72
C TRP A 58 4.43 -9.23 17.03
N GLN A 59 4.77 -10.52 16.97
CA GLN A 59 5.26 -11.35 18.08
C GLN A 59 6.75 -11.68 17.87
N LEU A 60 7.54 -10.69 17.47
CA LEU A 60 8.99 -10.86 17.34
C LEU A 60 9.58 -11.27 18.70
N SER A 61 10.11 -12.48 18.78
CA SER A 61 10.67 -13.09 19.98
C SER A 61 11.58 -14.27 19.61
N THR A 62 12.21 -14.86 20.62
CA THR A 62 12.99 -16.11 20.51
C THR A 62 12.21 -17.32 21.02
N GLU A 63 10.92 -17.17 21.32
CA GLU A 63 10.05 -18.27 21.72
C GLU A 63 9.77 -19.20 20.53
N PRO A 64 9.64 -20.52 20.76
CA PRO A 64 9.31 -21.46 19.70
C PRO A 64 8.05 -21.07 18.93
N LEU A 65 8.08 -21.16 17.60
CA LEU A 65 6.90 -20.90 16.76
C LEU A 65 5.74 -21.85 17.12
N GLN A 66 4.55 -21.28 17.26
CA GLN A 66 3.31 -22.04 17.50
C GLN A 66 2.21 -21.58 16.51
N PRO A 67 1.80 -22.45 15.56
CA PRO A 67 2.41 -23.74 15.22
C PRO A 67 3.82 -23.57 14.63
N ALA A 68 4.62 -24.63 14.67
CA ALA A 68 5.91 -24.66 13.99
C ALA A 68 5.70 -24.49 12.48
N LEU A 69 6.59 -23.73 11.83
CA LEU A 69 6.57 -23.51 10.39
C LEU A 69 7.92 -23.92 9.79
N GLY A 70 8.07 -25.19 9.43
CA GLY A 70 9.29 -25.71 8.82
C GLY A 70 10.51 -25.60 9.76
N PRO A 71 11.70 -25.24 9.24
CA PRO A 71 12.93 -25.19 10.04
C PRO A 71 13.08 -23.97 10.97
N ALA A 72 12.25 -22.92 10.81
CA ALA A 72 12.32 -21.73 11.66
C ALA A 72 12.02 -22.10 13.12
N ARG A 73 12.92 -21.72 14.01
CA ARG A 73 12.82 -22.01 15.45
C ARG A 73 11.87 -21.03 16.12
N HIS A 74 12.01 -19.75 15.79
CA HIS A 74 11.26 -18.63 16.37
C HIS A 74 11.00 -17.55 15.32
N SER A 75 10.20 -16.54 15.67
CA SER A 75 9.84 -15.45 14.75
C SER A 75 11.05 -14.66 14.23
N GLY A 76 12.13 -14.57 15.02
CA GLY A 76 13.39 -13.97 14.56
C GLY A 76 14.01 -14.64 13.32
N ASP A 77 13.87 -15.96 13.14
CA ASP A 77 14.41 -16.65 11.95
C ASP A 77 13.62 -16.24 10.68
N LEU A 78 12.30 -16.00 10.82
CA LEU A 78 11.44 -15.53 9.72
C LEU A 78 11.70 -14.06 9.38
N VAL A 79 11.88 -13.20 10.39
CA VAL A 79 12.29 -11.80 10.19
C VAL A 79 13.62 -11.73 9.46
N HIS A 80 14.62 -12.49 9.92
CA HIS A 80 15.93 -12.56 9.27
C HIS A 80 15.83 -12.98 7.80
N ALA A 81 15.10 -14.06 7.52
CA ALA A 81 14.93 -14.55 6.15
C ALA A 81 14.20 -13.54 5.24
N GLN A 82 13.18 -12.84 5.74
CA GLN A 82 12.51 -11.79 4.96
C GLN A 82 13.43 -10.60 4.69
N LEU A 83 14.24 -10.17 5.66
CA LEU A 83 15.22 -9.09 5.47
C LEU A 83 16.29 -9.48 4.45
N GLN A 84 16.71 -10.74 4.42
CA GLN A 84 17.62 -11.26 3.39
C GLN A 84 16.99 -11.23 1.99
N GLU A 85 15.71 -11.61 1.86
CA GLU A 85 14.98 -11.55 0.60
C GLU A 85 14.85 -10.10 0.10
N LEU A 86 14.40 -9.18 0.97
CA LEU A 86 14.31 -7.75 0.68
C LEU A 86 15.66 -7.15 0.28
N HIS A 87 16.73 -7.49 0.99
CA HIS A 87 18.08 -7.02 0.65
C HIS A 87 18.52 -7.50 -0.73
N ARG A 88 18.31 -8.79 -1.04
CA ARG A 88 18.68 -9.38 -2.34
C ARG A 88 17.90 -8.72 -3.48
N GLU A 89 16.59 -8.55 -3.32
CA GLU A 89 15.72 -7.96 -4.34
C GLU A 89 15.92 -6.45 -4.47
N GLY A 90 16.30 -5.77 -3.38
CA GLY A 90 16.55 -4.34 -3.33
C GLY A 90 17.89 -3.90 -3.89
N GLY A 91 18.61 -4.78 -4.59
CA GLY A 91 19.93 -4.47 -5.16
C GLY A 91 21.07 -4.45 -4.13
N GLN A 92 20.91 -5.18 -3.02
CA GLN A 92 21.96 -5.45 -2.03
C GLN A 92 22.62 -4.18 -1.43
N PRO A 93 21.84 -3.27 -0.85
CA PRO A 93 22.38 -2.06 -0.24
C PRO A 93 23.28 -2.39 0.96
N GLY A 94 24.46 -1.77 1.03
CA GLY A 94 25.38 -1.96 2.16
C GLY A 94 24.96 -1.24 3.45
N GLU A 95 24.13 -0.19 3.36
CA GLU A 95 23.65 0.59 4.50
C GLU A 95 22.12 0.75 4.42
N MET A 96 21.43 0.63 5.55
CA MET A 96 19.99 0.85 5.67
C MET A 96 19.62 1.80 6.83
N LEU A 97 18.72 2.74 6.58
CA LEU A 97 18.04 3.55 7.59
C LEU A 97 16.66 2.92 7.88
N LEU A 98 16.38 2.59 9.14
CA LEU A 98 15.19 1.85 9.55
C LEU A 98 14.15 2.77 10.18
N ALA A 99 12.94 2.82 9.62
CA ALA A 99 11.76 3.36 10.28
C ALA A 99 10.95 2.21 10.88
N VAL A 100 10.74 2.24 12.20
CA VAL A 100 10.10 1.13 12.92
C VAL A 100 8.79 1.58 13.54
N SER A 101 7.75 0.76 13.40
CA SER A 101 6.44 1.03 14.01
C SER A 101 6.53 1.15 15.53
N GLY A 102 5.72 2.05 16.09
CA GLY A 102 5.73 2.36 17.53
C GLY A 102 5.23 1.26 18.46
N SER A 103 4.66 0.18 17.93
CA SER A 103 4.24 -0.96 18.76
C SER A 103 5.38 -1.89 19.16
N MET A 104 6.53 -1.82 18.48
CA MET A 104 7.66 -2.70 18.74
C MET A 104 8.28 -2.34 20.10
N GLN A 105 8.21 -3.26 21.06
CA GLN A 105 8.72 -3.03 22.41
C GLN A 105 10.24 -3.04 22.45
N ARG A 106 10.84 -2.53 23.53
CA ARG A 106 12.30 -2.43 23.69
C ARG A 106 13.03 -3.75 23.43
N ASP A 107 12.52 -4.87 23.95
CA ASP A 107 13.14 -6.18 23.76
C ASP A 107 13.03 -6.68 22.31
N GLN A 108 11.91 -6.37 21.65
CA GLN A 108 11.72 -6.68 20.22
C GLN A 108 12.64 -5.83 19.35
N LEU A 109 12.84 -4.55 19.69
CA LEU A 109 13.76 -3.67 19.00
C LEU A 109 15.22 -4.12 19.16
N ALA A 110 15.61 -4.54 20.37
CA ALA A 110 16.93 -5.12 20.63
C ALA A 110 17.13 -6.42 19.83
N LEU A 111 16.11 -7.29 19.77
CA LEU A 111 16.14 -8.50 18.96
C LEU A 111 16.23 -8.19 17.46
N LEU A 112 15.47 -7.21 16.96
CA LEU A 112 15.54 -6.75 15.57
C LEU A 112 16.96 -6.28 15.22
N LEU A 113 17.57 -5.45 16.07
CA LEU A 113 18.94 -4.98 15.85
C LEU A 113 19.96 -6.13 15.89
N GLY A 114 19.78 -7.10 16.79
CA GLY A 114 20.58 -8.33 16.81
C GLY A 114 20.44 -9.16 15.53
N ILE A 115 19.23 -9.25 14.97
CA ILE A 115 18.97 -9.90 13.69
C ILE A 115 19.65 -9.15 12.54
N VAL A 116 19.53 -7.82 12.51
CA VAL A 116 20.14 -6.97 11.48
C VAL A 116 21.67 -7.10 11.48
N GLN A 117 22.31 -7.30 12.64
CA GLN A 117 23.76 -7.59 12.70
C GLN A 117 24.16 -8.89 11.99
N GLN A 118 23.23 -9.80 11.73
CA GLN A 118 23.46 -11.04 10.96
C GLN A 118 23.11 -10.88 9.47
N CYS A 119 22.58 -9.73 9.06
CA CYS A 119 22.29 -9.41 7.67
C CYS A 119 23.53 -8.85 6.94
N PRO A 120 23.61 -8.96 5.60
CA PRO A 120 24.72 -8.46 4.79
C PRO A 120 24.75 -6.92 4.61
N PHE A 121 24.07 -6.18 5.49
CA PHE A 121 23.99 -4.71 5.46
C PHE A 121 24.14 -4.16 6.88
N SER A 122 24.58 -2.91 6.99
CA SER A 122 24.62 -2.20 8.27
C SER A 122 23.39 -1.34 8.44
N ALA A 123 22.67 -1.47 9.56
CA ALA A 123 21.75 -0.41 9.96
C ALA A 123 22.56 0.80 10.39
N VAL A 124 22.29 1.94 9.77
CA VAL A 124 22.98 3.21 10.02
C VAL A 124 22.08 4.25 10.65
N GLY A 125 20.83 3.92 10.94
CA GLY A 125 19.92 4.79 11.66
C GLY A 125 18.63 4.06 12.00
N LEU A 126 17.98 4.54 13.06
CA LEU A 126 16.78 3.91 13.61
C LEU A 126 15.84 4.99 14.12
N VAL A 127 14.65 5.11 13.52
CA VAL A 127 13.68 6.16 13.85
C VAL A 127 12.31 5.59 14.11
N HIS A 128 11.59 6.20 15.05
CA HIS A 128 10.18 5.91 15.27
C HIS A 128 9.36 6.38 14.07
N ARG A 129 8.68 5.44 13.39
CA ARG A 129 7.95 5.69 12.14
C ARG A 129 7.00 6.90 12.23
N SER A 130 6.17 6.97 13.28
CA SER A 130 5.25 8.11 13.52
C SER A 130 5.95 9.45 13.65
N VAL A 131 7.15 9.50 14.24
CA VAL A 131 7.90 10.75 14.41
C VAL A 131 8.42 11.21 13.05
N ALA A 132 8.90 10.28 12.21
CA ALA A 132 9.31 10.60 10.85
C ALA A 132 8.16 11.22 10.05
N VAL A 133 7.02 10.53 9.90
CA VAL A 133 5.89 11.08 9.13
C VAL A 133 5.24 12.29 9.80
N GLY A 134 5.22 12.34 11.14
CA GLY A 134 4.70 13.47 11.90
C GLY A 134 5.50 14.75 11.70
N SER A 135 6.78 14.64 11.35
CA SER A 135 7.65 15.79 11.05
C SER A 135 7.20 16.57 9.80
N LEU A 136 6.41 15.95 8.92
CA LEU A 136 5.84 16.60 7.73
C LEU A 136 4.69 17.54 8.07
N TYR A 137 4.14 17.45 9.28
CA TYR A 137 2.95 18.17 9.68
C TYR A 137 3.30 19.22 10.72
N SER A 138 2.86 20.45 10.49
CA SER A 138 2.91 21.54 11.46
C SER A 138 1.52 21.80 12.07
N GLY A 139 1.48 22.24 13.33
CA GLY A 139 0.23 22.65 13.96
C GLY A 139 0.33 22.82 15.48
N SER A 140 -0.63 23.55 16.04
CA SER A 140 -0.72 23.80 17.49
C SER A 140 -1.55 22.78 18.26
N GLY A 141 -2.27 21.89 17.57
CA GLY A 141 -3.06 20.81 18.18
C GLY A 141 -2.30 19.50 18.31
N ARG A 142 -2.92 18.48 18.95
CA ARG A 142 -2.30 17.16 19.05
C ARG A 142 -2.27 16.49 17.68
N LEU A 143 -1.19 15.76 17.40
CA LEU A 143 -1.06 14.98 16.19
C LEU A 143 -1.10 13.50 16.56
N PHE A 144 -2.06 12.77 16.00
CA PHE A 144 -2.16 11.33 16.14
C PHE A 144 -1.77 10.64 14.85
N HIS A 145 -0.98 9.59 14.92
CA HIS A 145 -0.72 8.70 13.79
C HIS A 145 -1.45 7.38 14.02
N LEU A 146 -2.38 7.05 13.12
CA LEU A 146 -3.06 5.77 13.06
C LEU A 146 -2.34 4.84 12.09
N GLU A 147 -1.64 3.85 12.65
CA GLU A 147 -1.02 2.77 11.89
C GLU A 147 -1.94 1.54 11.89
N VAL A 148 -2.18 0.96 10.72
CA VAL A 148 -2.89 -0.33 10.61
C VAL A 148 -1.88 -1.43 10.29
N GLN A 149 -1.68 -2.33 11.24
CA GLN A 149 -0.82 -3.51 11.14
C GLN A 149 -1.64 -4.74 10.78
N LEU A 150 -1.01 -5.89 10.51
CA LEU A 150 -1.72 -7.13 10.18
C LEU A 150 -2.65 -7.57 11.31
N HIS A 151 -2.17 -7.52 12.56
CA HIS A 151 -2.86 -8.11 13.72
C HIS A 151 -3.45 -7.10 14.72
N GLN A 152 -3.08 -5.83 14.61
CA GLN A 152 -3.60 -4.75 15.46
C GLN A 152 -3.64 -3.43 14.67
N ALA A 153 -4.26 -2.40 15.23
CA ALA A 153 -3.93 -1.03 14.85
C ALA A 153 -3.20 -0.35 16.01
N VAL A 154 -2.60 0.81 15.76
CA VAL A 154 -1.80 1.53 16.74
C VAL A 154 -2.09 3.02 16.61
N ILE A 155 -2.35 3.68 17.74
CA ILE A 155 -2.41 5.15 17.82
C ILE A 155 -1.13 5.63 18.49
N THR A 156 -0.34 6.42 17.76
CA THR A 156 0.78 7.17 18.32
C THR A 156 0.38 8.62 18.49
N GLU A 157 0.50 9.16 19.71
CA GLU A 157 0.32 10.58 19.98
C GLU A 157 1.68 11.29 19.91
N LEU A 158 1.71 12.39 19.17
CA LEU A 158 2.87 13.24 18.94
C LEU A 158 2.54 14.66 19.41
N VAL A 159 3.54 15.31 20.00
CA VAL A 159 3.45 16.70 20.45
C VAL A 159 4.46 17.55 19.69
N GLN A 160 4.08 18.78 19.35
CA GLN A 160 5.01 19.74 18.76
C GLN A 160 5.47 20.72 19.84
N ARG A 161 6.79 20.81 20.05
CA ARG A 161 7.42 21.70 21.03
C ARG A 161 8.72 22.24 20.44
N ASP A 162 8.94 23.55 20.53
CA ASP A 162 10.19 24.19 20.11
C ASP A 162 10.65 23.83 18.69
N GLY A 163 9.70 23.67 17.75
CA GLY A 163 9.98 23.28 16.37
C GLY A 163 10.36 21.81 16.16
N GLN A 164 10.21 20.96 17.18
CA GLN A 164 10.33 19.51 17.11
C GLN A 164 8.96 18.85 17.16
N VAL A 165 8.82 17.71 16.48
CA VAL A 165 7.78 16.70 16.75
C VAL A 165 8.38 15.64 17.66
N GLU A 166 7.72 15.37 18.79
CA GLU A 166 8.19 14.44 19.82
C GLU A 166 7.15 13.34 20.05
N LEU A 167 7.62 12.12 20.24
CA LEU A 167 6.80 11.00 20.68
C LEU A 167 6.28 11.24 22.10
N GLN A 168 4.95 11.29 22.27
CA GLN A 168 4.33 11.40 23.59
C GLN A 168 3.98 10.02 24.16
N ARG A 169 3.28 9.19 23.36
CA ARG A 169 2.92 7.81 23.73
C ARG A 169 2.45 7.01 22.51
N THR A 170 2.54 5.69 22.63
CA THR A 170 1.99 4.74 21.65
C THR A 170 1.04 3.77 22.31
N LEU A 171 -0.17 3.63 21.75
CA LEU A 171 -1.27 2.84 22.27
C LEU A 171 -1.67 1.77 21.24
N PRO A 172 -1.39 0.48 21.49
CA PRO A 172 -1.91 -0.59 20.64
C PRO A 172 -3.43 -0.69 20.79
N LEU A 173 -4.10 -1.03 19.70
CA LEU A 173 -5.53 -1.30 19.61
C LEU A 173 -5.72 -2.79 19.30
N PRO A 174 -5.85 -3.66 20.32
CA PRO A 174 -5.96 -5.10 20.10
C PRO A 174 -7.24 -5.46 19.34
N GLY A 175 -7.15 -6.42 18.42
CA GLY A 175 -8.31 -6.95 17.70
C GLY A 175 -8.90 -6.02 16.64
N THR A 176 -8.14 -5.01 16.19
CA THR A 176 -8.52 -4.06 15.13
C THR A 176 -7.52 -4.03 13.96
N GLY A 177 -6.72 -5.08 13.80
CA GLY A 177 -5.78 -5.20 12.68
C GLY A 177 -6.42 -5.42 11.32
N LEU A 178 -5.60 -5.29 10.28
CA LEU A 178 -6.02 -5.43 8.89
C LEU A 178 -6.71 -6.78 8.64
N LEU A 179 -6.16 -7.88 9.16
CA LEU A 179 -6.71 -9.21 8.94
C LEU A 179 -8.13 -9.34 9.49
N GLN A 180 -8.41 -8.77 10.67
CA GLN A 180 -9.74 -8.78 11.27
C GLN A 180 -10.73 -7.92 10.48
N VAL A 181 -10.28 -6.78 9.94
CA VAL A 181 -11.13 -5.94 9.09
C VAL A 181 -11.42 -6.64 7.77
N GLN A 182 -10.42 -7.26 7.14
CA GLN A 182 -10.57 -8.02 5.91
C GLN A 182 -11.52 -9.21 6.08
N GLU A 183 -11.42 -9.94 7.17
CA GLU A 183 -12.35 -11.05 7.50
C GLU A 183 -13.80 -10.56 7.52
N LYS A 184 -14.10 -9.46 8.24
CA LYS A 184 -15.45 -8.87 8.25
C LYS A 184 -15.94 -8.40 6.88
N LEU A 185 -15.03 -7.82 6.08
CA LEU A 185 -15.35 -7.42 4.70
C LEU A 185 -15.72 -8.64 3.86
N VAL A 186 -14.91 -9.71 3.95
CA VAL A 186 -15.12 -10.96 3.23
C VAL A 186 -16.42 -11.65 3.66
N GLU A 187 -16.74 -11.71 4.95
CA GLU A 187 -18.00 -12.25 5.47
C GLU A 187 -19.23 -11.51 4.88
N THR A 188 -19.13 -10.17 4.84
CA THR A 188 -20.21 -9.31 4.30
C THR A 188 -20.37 -9.54 2.80
N ILE A 189 -19.25 -9.59 2.05
CA ILE A 189 -19.27 -9.82 0.61
C ILE A 189 -19.76 -11.24 0.29
N ALA A 190 -19.32 -12.26 1.03
CA ALA A 190 -19.79 -13.64 0.86
C ALA A 190 -21.30 -13.76 1.08
N THR A 191 -21.84 -13.07 2.08
CA THR A 191 -23.30 -12.98 2.31
C THR A 191 -24.02 -12.38 1.09
N ALA A 192 -23.45 -11.34 0.48
CA ALA A 192 -24.00 -10.74 -0.73
C ALA A 192 -23.94 -11.70 -1.93
N PHE A 193 -22.86 -12.47 -2.09
CA PHE A 193 -22.74 -13.53 -3.11
C PHE A 193 -23.82 -14.61 -2.93
N ILE A 194 -24.00 -15.13 -1.71
CA ILE A 194 -25.01 -16.16 -1.42
C ILE A 194 -26.41 -15.63 -1.73
N ARG A 195 -26.72 -14.40 -1.28
CA ARG A 195 -28.01 -13.74 -1.52
C ARG A 195 -28.32 -13.56 -3.01
N GLN A 196 -27.33 -13.15 -3.81
CA GLN A 196 -27.53 -12.78 -5.21
C GLN A 196 -27.38 -13.94 -6.19
N THR A 197 -26.55 -14.94 -5.84
CA THR A 197 -26.11 -15.98 -6.79
C THR A 197 -26.24 -17.40 -6.27
N ARG A 198 -26.55 -17.59 -4.97
CA ARG A 198 -26.52 -18.88 -4.24
C ARG A 198 -25.14 -19.55 -4.19
N PHE A 199 -24.10 -18.88 -4.68
CA PHE A 199 -22.72 -19.33 -4.57
C PHE A 199 -22.09 -18.73 -3.31
N ASP A 200 -21.40 -19.57 -2.54
CA ASP A 200 -20.60 -19.16 -1.39
C ASP A 200 -19.11 -19.14 -1.79
N PRO A 201 -18.50 -17.95 -1.94
CA PRO A 201 -17.09 -17.84 -2.34
C PRO A 201 -16.14 -18.38 -1.27
N CYS A 202 -16.54 -18.47 0.00
CA CYS A 202 -15.71 -18.96 1.09
C CYS A 202 -15.76 -20.50 1.24
N ARG A 203 -16.55 -21.19 0.41
CA ARG A 203 -16.74 -22.65 0.49
C ARG A 203 -15.48 -23.44 0.10
N LYS A 204 -14.64 -22.90 -0.79
CA LYS A 204 -13.40 -23.53 -1.27
C LYS A 204 -12.24 -22.55 -1.14
N ALA A 205 -11.08 -23.06 -0.73
CA ALA A 205 -9.85 -22.27 -0.57
C ALA A 205 -9.50 -21.42 -1.80
N ILE A 206 -9.66 -21.98 -3.01
CA ILE A 206 -9.35 -21.27 -4.27
C ILE A 206 -10.26 -20.04 -4.45
N THR A 207 -11.56 -20.19 -4.20
CA THR A 207 -12.53 -19.10 -4.40
C THR A 207 -12.49 -18.10 -3.25
N GLU A 208 -12.13 -18.55 -2.05
CA GLU A 208 -11.86 -17.67 -0.92
C GLU A 208 -10.62 -16.81 -1.20
N GLN A 209 -9.52 -17.41 -1.68
CA GLN A 209 -8.32 -16.67 -2.08
C GLN A 209 -8.64 -15.64 -3.17
N GLN A 210 -9.39 -16.02 -4.22
CA GLN A 210 -9.83 -15.09 -5.27
C GLN A 210 -10.60 -13.89 -4.70
N LEU A 211 -11.45 -14.11 -3.69
CA LEU A 211 -12.18 -13.04 -3.03
C LEU A 211 -11.25 -12.10 -2.23
N TYR A 212 -10.27 -12.66 -1.49
CA TYR A 212 -9.24 -11.86 -0.81
C TYR A 212 -8.37 -11.07 -1.78
N ASP A 213 -7.99 -11.66 -2.92
CA ASP A 213 -7.17 -11.00 -3.95
C ASP A 213 -7.93 -9.86 -4.64
N ALA A 214 -9.25 -9.97 -4.79
CA ALA A 214 -10.10 -8.92 -5.37
C ALA A 214 -10.40 -7.76 -4.41
N LEU A 215 -10.21 -7.95 -3.10
CA LEU A 215 -10.62 -6.99 -2.08
C LEU A 215 -9.96 -5.61 -2.22
N PRO A 216 -8.63 -5.48 -2.47
CA PRO A 216 -8.00 -4.16 -2.60
C PRO A 216 -8.59 -3.33 -3.75
N ASP A 217 -8.81 -3.94 -4.92
CA ASP A 217 -9.39 -3.25 -6.08
C ASP A 217 -10.84 -2.87 -5.83
N ALA A 218 -11.62 -3.77 -5.22
CA ALA A 218 -12.99 -3.51 -4.82
C ALA A 218 -13.09 -2.32 -3.85
N LEU A 219 -12.21 -2.25 -2.84
CA LEU A 219 -12.18 -1.14 -1.88
C LEU A 219 -11.75 0.18 -2.55
N ARG A 220 -10.78 0.16 -3.48
CA ARG A 220 -10.41 1.35 -4.26
C ARG A 220 -11.54 1.83 -5.17
N ALA A 221 -12.32 0.91 -5.75
CA ALA A 221 -13.53 1.27 -6.50
C ALA A 221 -14.58 1.90 -5.56
N LEU A 222 -14.85 1.28 -4.42
CA LEU A 222 -15.80 1.79 -3.41
C LEU A 222 -15.36 3.08 -2.69
N GLY A 223 -14.08 3.45 -2.79
CA GLY A 223 -13.60 4.76 -2.37
C GLY A 223 -13.97 5.89 -3.34
N ARG A 224 -14.26 5.57 -4.61
CA ARG A 224 -14.64 6.52 -5.66
C ARG A 224 -16.13 6.48 -5.97
N ASP A 225 -16.69 5.27 -5.97
CA ASP A 225 -18.06 4.95 -6.35
C ASP A 225 -18.85 4.39 -5.16
N ASN A 226 -20.18 4.46 -5.20
CA ASN A 226 -21.02 3.92 -4.12
C ASN A 226 -21.19 2.40 -4.18
N GLU A 227 -20.78 1.78 -5.28
CA GLU A 227 -20.90 0.34 -5.51
C GLU A 227 -19.83 -0.19 -6.45
N THR A 228 -19.62 -1.49 -6.40
CA THR A 228 -18.75 -2.21 -7.33
C THR A 228 -19.28 -3.62 -7.58
N ASN A 229 -18.85 -4.25 -8.66
CA ASN A 229 -19.10 -5.67 -8.91
C ASN A 229 -17.83 -6.46 -8.59
N ILE A 230 -18.00 -7.54 -7.82
CA ILE A 230 -16.93 -8.50 -7.57
C ILE A 230 -17.28 -9.79 -8.31
N GLU A 231 -16.30 -10.36 -9.01
CA GLU A 231 -16.45 -11.60 -9.76
C GLU A 231 -15.53 -12.67 -9.17
N VAL A 232 -16.10 -13.82 -8.82
CA VAL A 232 -15.39 -14.97 -8.26
C VAL A 232 -15.93 -16.23 -8.91
N ASN A 233 -15.05 -17.03 -9.52
CA ASN A 233 -15.41 -18.30 -10.18
C ASN A 233 -16.59 -18.18 -11.18
N GLY A 234 -16.64 -17.07 -11.94
CA GLY A 234 -17.70 -16.78 -12.91
C GLY A 234 -19.03 -16.29 -12.32
N TYR A 235 -19.16 -16.24 -10.99
CA TYR A 235 -20.29 -15.61 -10.31
C TYR A 235 -19.98 -14.14 -10.06
N ARG A 236 -20.99 -13.28 -10.21
CA ARG A 236 -20.87 -11.83 -9.99
C ARG A 236 -21.84 -11.38 -8.91
N ALA A 237 -21.34 -10.61 -7.94
CA ALA A 237 -22.16 -9.96 -6.94
C ALA A 237 -21.91 -8.45 -6.94
N ARG A 238 -23.00 -7.67 -6.87
CA ARG A 238 -22.94 -6.21 -6.67
C ARG A 238 -22.81 -5.93 -5.18
N ILE A 239 -21.81 -5.12 -4.81
CA ILE A 239 -21.51 -4.75 -3.44
C ILE A 239 -21.69 -3.25 -3.29
N ASN A 240 -22.54 -2.83 -2.36
CA ASN A 240 -22.70 -1.42 -2.01
C ASN A 240 -21.72 -1.04 -0.90
N ARG A 241 -21.18 0.18 -0.98
CA ARG A 241 -20.28 0.76 0.03
C ARG A 241 -20.89 0.74 1.44
N THR A 242 -22.19 1.02 1.53
CA THR A 242 -22.94 1.07 2.79
C THR A 242 -23.01 -0.27 3.51
N GLU A 243 -23.01 -1.39 2.77
CA GLU A 243 -22.99 -2.74 3.35
C GLU A 243 -21.69 -2.99 4.13
N LEU A 244 -20.58 -2.34 3.74
CA LEU A 244 -19.25 -2.58 4.31
C LEU A 244 -18.88 -1.65 5.50
N LEU A 245 -19.70 -0.64 5.81
CA LEU A 245 -19.39 0.36 6.85
C LEU A 245 -19.21 -0.23 8.26
N GLY A 246 -19.80 -1.41 8.51
CA GLY A 246 -19.65 -2.12 9.79
C GLY A 246 -18.28 -2.76 9.99
N ALA A 247 -17.52 -3.02 8.92
CA ALA A 247 -16.25 -3.74 9.02
C ALA A 247 -15.18 -2.97 9.81
N GLY A 248 -15.12 -1.65 9.63
CA GLY A 248 -14.18 -0.76 10.32
C GLY A 248 -14.66 -0.23 11.67
N GLN A 249 -15.86 -0.61 12.13
CA GLN A 249 -16.48 0.02 13.30
C GLN A 249 -15.65 -0.12 14.59
N ARG A 250 -15.15 -1.33 14.88
CA ARG A 250 -14.34 -1.55 16.09
C ARG A 250 -13.05 -0.74 16.05
N LEU A 251 -12.38 -0.67 14.90
CA LEU A 251 -11.18 0.14 14.72
C LEU A 251 -11.47 1.61 15.02
N LEU A 252 -12.56 2.14 14.47
CA LEU A 252 -12.98 3.51 14.70
C LEU A 252 -13.26 3.79 16.19
N GLU A 253 -14.00 2.92 16.86
CA GLU A 253 -14.34 3.07 18.28
C GLU A 253 -13.08 3.02 19.14
N SER A 254 -12.22 2.01 18.96
CA SER A 254 -10.96 1.89 19.69
C SER A 254 -10.00 3.07 19.42
N ALA A 255 -9.95 3.58 18.19
CA ALA A 255 -9.14 4.76 17.88
C ALA A 255 -9.65 6.01 18.61
N ARG A 256 -10.97 6.24 18.63
CA ARG A 256 -11.58 7.36 19.36
C ARG A 256 -11.32 7.24 20.86
N ASP A 257 -11.49 6.06 21.43
CA ASP A 257 -11.24 5.81 22.85
C ASP A 257 -9.77 6.07 23.22
N ALA A 258 -8.83 5.64 22.37
CA ALA A 258 -7.39 5.86 22.59
C ALA A 258 -6.98 7.33 22.50
N MET A 259 -7.57 8.10 21.57
CA MET A 259 -7.33 9.54 21.43
C MET A 259 -8.01 10.37 22.54
N GLY A 260 -9.08 9.83 23.12
CA GLY A 260 -9.91 10.51 24.11
C GLY A 260 -10.81 11.58 23.48
N ALA A 261 -11.25 12.55 24.30
CA ALA A 261 -12.09 13.63 23.81
C ALA A 261 -11.36 14.45 22.74
N ALA A 262 -12.02 14.67 21.60
CA ALA A 262 -11.50 15.48 20.51
C ALA A 262 -11.37 16.95 20.94
N GLN A 263 -10.24 17.56 20.59
CA GLN A 263 -9.96 18.98 20.84
C GLN A 263 -9.88 19.75 19.52
N PRO A 264 -10.23 21.05 19.51
CA PRO A 264 -10.03 21.89 18.34
C PRO A 264 -8.58 21.87 17.88
N GLY A 265 -8.36 21.57 16.60
CA GLY A 265 -7.02 21.52 16.01
C GLY A 265 -6.30 20.17 16.10
N ASP A 266 -6.89 19.16 16.74
CA ASP A 266 -6.38 17.78 16.66
C ASP A 266 -6.37 17.31 15.20
N LYS A 267 -5.29 16.63 14.82
CA LYS A 267 -5.14 16.00 13.51
C LYS A 267 -4.87 14.51 13.69
N VAL A 268 -5.42 13.70 12.79
CA VAL A 268 -5.10 12.28 12.71
C VAL A 268 -4.49 12.04 11.34
N ILE A 269 -3.27 11.54 11.28
CA ILE A 269 -2.63 11.09 10.04
C ILE A 269 -2.71 9.56 9.98
N ALA A 270 -2.89 8.99 8.79
CA ALA A 270 -2.90 7.53 8.62
C ALA A 270 -2.35 7.12 7.26
N ASP A 271 -1.81 5.90 7.17
CA ASP A 271 -1.34 5.33 5.92
C ASP A 271 -2.47 5.22 4.87
N PRO A 272 -2.15 5.25 3.56
CA PRO A 272 -3.15 5.12 2.49
C PRO A 272 -4.10 3.93 2.63
N LEU A 273 -3.60 2.82 3.19
CA LEU A 273 -4.38 1.62 3.47
C LEU A 273 -5.60 1.90 4.37
N ALA A 274 -5.45 2.77 5.37
CA ALA A 274 -6.54 3.15 6.27
C ALA A 274 -7.67 3.87 5.52
N GLY A 275 -7.33 4.64 4.48
CA GLY A 275 -8.30 5.31 3.60
C GLY A 275 -9.17 4.36 2.78
N LEU A 276 -8.74 3.11 2.58
CA LEU A 276 -9.53 2.08 1.91
C LEU A 276 -10.54 1.42 2.83
N LEU A 277 -10.45 1.62 4.15
CA LEU A 277 -11.35 1.00 5.11
C LEU A 277 -12.70 1.73 5.13
N PRO A 278 -13.81 1.07 4.77
CA PRO A 278 -15.10 1.73 4.63
C PRO A 278 -15.56 2.41 5.93
N GLY A 279 -15.94 3.68 5.83
CA GLY A 279 -16.47 4.45 6.96
C GLY A 279 -15.42 5.10 7.86
N LEU A 280 -14.12 4.79 7.69
CA LEU A 280 -13.08 5.36 8.56
C LEU A 280 -12.92 6.86 8.32
N ALA A 281 -12.76 7.28 7.06
CA ALA A 281 -12.57 8.69 6.72
C ALA A 281 -13.80 9.56 7.00
N GLU A 282 -15.02 9.03 6.80
CA GLU A 282 -16.25 9.76 7.10
C GLU A 282 -16.46 9.99 8.60
N ARG A 283 -15.98 9.04 9.42
CA ARG A 283 -16.34 8.98 10.84
C ARG A 283 -15.20 9.36 11.77
N LEU A 284 -13.96 9.51 11.29
CA LEU A 284 -12.82 9.92 12.12
C LEU A 284 -12.50 11.40 11.86
N PRO A 285 -12.93 12.33 12.75
CA PRO A 285 -12.71 13.75 12.54
C PRO A 285 -11.21 14.09 12.45
N GLY A 286 -10.85 14.98 11.53
CA GLY A 286 -9.47 15.40 11.36
C GLY A 286 -8.55 14.36 10.73
N LEU A 287 -9.08 13.26 10.18
CA LEU A 287 -8.30 12.27 9.45
C LEU A 287 -7.73 12.87 8.15
N GLN A 288 -6.43 12.71 7.98
CA GLN A 288 -5.64 13.06 6.81
C GLN A 288 -4.87 11.82 6.38
N LEU A 289 -4.99 11.45 5.11
CA LEU A 289 -4.23 10.32 4.58
C LEU A 289 -2.84 10.80 4.19
N LEU A 290 -1.82 10.03 4.57
CA LEU A 290 -0.45 10.21 4.10
C LEU A 290 -0.41 9.99 2.58
N ALA A 291 0.49 10.70 1.90
CA ALA A 291 0.83 10.37 0.53
C ALA A 291 1.61 9.04 0.50
N PRO A 292 1.56 8.26 -0.59
CA PRO A 292 2.25 6.96 -0.67
C PRO A 292 3.76 7.02 -0.38
N ASP A 293 4.39 8.16 -0.63
CA ASP A 293 5.82 8.43 -0.45
C ASP A 293 6.15 9.19 0.85
N SER A 294 5.17 9.54 1.70
CA SER A 294 5.40 10.38 2.89
C SER A 294 6.49 9.83 3.82
N VAL A 295 6.54 8.51 4.05
CA VAL A 295 7.60 7.90 4.87
C VAL A 295 8.97 8.10 4.22
N ARG A 296 9.09 7.80 2.92
CA ARG A 296 10.33 8.00 2.15
C ARG A 296 10.76 9.46 2.22
N THR A 297 9.86 10.38 1.90
CA THR A 297 10.11 11.82 1.90
C THR A 297 10.60 12.29 3.27
N ALA A 298 9.95 11.88 4.36
CA ALA A 298 10.40 12.23 5.71
C ALA A 298 11.82 11.71 6.01
N LEU A 299 12.11 10.45 5.66
CA LEU A 299 13.42 9.86 5.90
C LEU A 299 14.53 10.51 5.06
N GLU A 300 14.25 10.84 3.78
CA GLU A 300 15.20 11.53 2.91
C GLU A 300 15.54 12.94 3.44
N HIS A 301 14.55 13.69 3.93
CA HIS A 301 14.77 15.02 4.51
C HIS A 301 15.59 14.99 5.80
N HIS A 302 15.43 13.94 6.61
CA HIS A 302 16.13 13.80 7.89
C HIS A 302 17.39 12.92 7.81
N ILE A 303 17.81 12.48 6.63
CA ILE A 303 18.86 11.47 6.47
C ILE A 303 20.19 11.88 7.13
N GLU A 304 20.59 13.15 7.01
CA GLU A 304 21.83 13.66 7.61
C GLU A 304 21.81 13.62 9.14
N ARG A 305 20.63 13.72 9.75
CA ARG A 305 20.44 13.69 11.21
C ARG A 305 20.26 12.27 11.75
N LEU A 306 19.66 11.40 10.95
CA LEU A 306 19.32 10.04 11.33
C LEU A 306 20.50 9.07 11.18
N VAL A 307 21.50 9.42 10.38
CA VAL A 307 22.64 8.55 10.09
C VAL A 307 23.70 8.63 11.18
N GLU A 308 23.89 7.51 11.87
CA GLU A 308 24.88 7.27 12.90
C GLU A 308 25.79 6.11 12.46
N ARG A 309 27.07 6.40 12.15
CA ARG A 309 28.04 5.39 11.71
C ARG A 309 29.05 5.06 12.81
N GLY A 310 29.37 3.78 12.95
CA GLY A 310 30.44 3.32 13.84
C GLY A 310 30.13 3.42 15.35
N GLN A 311 28.85 3.63 15.71
CA GLN A 311 28.38 3.73 17.10
C GLN A 311 27.09 2.94 17.29
N ALA A 312 26.65 2.79 18.54
CA ALA A 312 25.35 2.20 18.84
C ALA A 312 24.23 3.13 18.35
N LEU A 313 23.25 2.57 17.63
CA LEU A 313 22.14 3.35 17.09
C LEU A 313 21.22 3.85 18.20
N SER A 314 20.97 5.15 18.22
CA SER A 314 19.90 5.74 19.00
C SER A 314 18.55 5.47 18.35
N PHE A 315 17.53 5.13 19.14
CA PHE A 315 16.15 5.11 18.64
C PHE A 315 15.61 6.54 18.64
N VAL A 316 15.56 7.17 17.47
CA VAL A 316 15.15 8.57 17.32
C VAL A 316 13.64 8.70 17.51
N THR A 317 13.24 9.37 18.61
CA THR A 317 11.84 9.63 18.99
C THR A 317 11.45 11.10 18.94
N ALA A 318 12.32 11.96 18.42
CA ALA A 318 12.04 13.37 18.17
C ALA A 318 12.75 13.82 16.88
N LEU A 319 12.08 14.66 16.08
CA LEU A 319 12.64 15.22 14.85
C LEU A 319 12.20 16.67 14.65
N PRO A 320 12.99 17.51 13.96
CA PRO A 320 12.54 18.84 13.58
C PRO A 320 11.31 18.76 12.68
N VAL A 321 10.33 19.64 12.90
CA VAL A 321 9.21 19.82 11.97
C VAL A 321 9.77 20.42 10.68
N LEU A 322 9.44 19.80 9.55
CA LEU A 322 9.75 20.33 8.23
C LEU A 322 8.72 21.42 7.93
N ALA A 323 9.13 22.68 8.03
CA ALA A 323 8.28 23.81 7.69
C ALA A 323 7.77 23.66 6.23
N ASP A 324 6.45 23.69 6.05
CA ASP A 324 5.73 23.64 4.76
C ASP A 324 5.96 22.41 3.85
N ALA A 325 6.04 21.20 4.40
CA ALA A 325 6.09 19.97 3.58
C ALA A 325 4.71 19.35 3.24
N ALA A 326 3.62 19.76 3.89
CA ALA A 326 2.30 19.18 3.63
C ALA A 326 1.21 20.27 3.52
N ALA A 327 0.91 20.72 2.29
CA ALA A 327 -0.44 21.11 1.99
C ALA A 327 -1.32 19.84 2.17
N PRO A 328 -2.30 19.83 3.09
CA PRO A 328 -3.19 18.70 3.23
C PRO A 328 -3.93 18.51 1.91
N VAL A 329 -3.98 17.28 1.39
CA VAL A 329 -5.02 16.92 0.42
C VAL A 329 -6.32 16.89 1.21
N GLN A 330 -6.97 18.04 1.37
CA GLN A 330 -8.39 18.07 1.72
C GLN A 330 -9.15 17.30 0.63
N PRO A 331 -10.17 16.49 0.96
CA PRO A 331 -11.13 16.10 -0.05
C PRO A 331 -11.77 17.39 -0.55
N ALA A 332 -11.34 17.84 -1.73
CA ALA A 332 -11.90 19.02 -2.35
C ALA A 332 -13.43 18.85 -2.46
N PRO A 333 -14.24 19.88 -2.16
CA PRO A 333 -15.58 19.91 -2.71
C PRO A 333 -15.44 19.73 -4.22
N GLN A 334 -16.22 18.82 -4.80
CA GLN A 334 -16.21 18.53 -6.24
C GLN A 334 -16.02 19.82 -7.04
N PRO A 335 -14.87 20.00 -7.73
CA PRO A 335 -14.76 21.09 -8.67
C PRO A 335 -15.77 20.81 -9.78
N ALA A 336 -16.65 21.77 -10.03
CA ALA A 336 -17.44 21.79 -11.25
C ALA A 336 -16.49 21.53 -12.43
N SER A 337 -16.85 20.53 -13.24
CA SER A 337 -16.19 20.06 -14.46
C SER A 337 -15.12 21.01 -15.01
N GLN A 338 -13.89 20.84 -14.53
CA GLN A 338 -12.72 21.35 -15.24
C GLN A 338 -12.07 20.17 -15.95
N VAL A 339 -11.93 20.33 -17.26
CA VAL A 339 -11.31 19.38 -18.17
C VAL A 339 -9.93 19.01 -17.61
N PRO A 340 -9.63 17.72 -17.35
CA PRO A 340 -8.37 17.34 -16.73
C PRO A 340 -7.20 17.57 -17.69
N THR A 341 -6.25 18.40 -17.27
CA THR A 341 -4.92 18.47 -17.87
C THR A 341 -4.15 17.21 -17.49
N ALA A 342 -3.65 16.47 -18.48
CA ALA A 342 -3.06 15.15 -18.33
C ALA A 342 -1.77 15.18 -17.47
N ALA A 343 -1.68 14.24 -16.52
CA ALA A 343 -0.43 13.87 -15.86
C ALA A 343 0.53 13.22 -16.87
N ASP A 344 1.84 13.38 -16.68
CA ASP A 344 2.89 12.73 -17.48
C ASP A 344 2.75 11.21 -17.40
N ARG A 345 2.23 10.62 -18.48
CA ARG A 345 2.13 9.17 -18.67
C ARG A 345 3.40 8.69 -19.39
N PRO A 346 3.94 7.50 -19.04
CA PRO A 346 5.05 6.93 -19.78
C PRO A 346 4.70 6.79 -21.27
N ALA A 347 5.65 7.14 -22.14
CA ALA A 347 5.45 7.11 -23.58
C ALA A 347 5.32 5.66 -24.05
N ALA A 348 4.13 5.27 -24.51
CA ALA A 348 3.89 3.92 -24.99
C ALA A 348 4.82 3.60 -26.18
N THR A 349 5.47 2.44 -26.14
CA THR A 349 6.35 1.96 -27.22
C THR A 349 5.69 0.89 -28.08
N HIS A 350 4.64 0.22 -27.59
CA HIS A 350 3.95 -0.86 -28.29
C HIS A 350 2.43 -0.81 -28.10
N LEU A 351 1.71 -1.47 -29.02
CA LEU A 351 0.32 -1.88 -28.86
C LEU A 351 0.26 -3.35 -28.49
N LEU A 352 -0.33 -3.67 -27.33
CA LEU A 352 -0.66 -5.04 -26.96
C LEU A 352 -2.01 -5.41 -27.57
N GLN A 353 -2.00 -6.41 -28.45
CA GLN A 353 -3.19 -7.03 -29.01
C GLN A 353 -3.26 -8.49 -28.55
N GLY A 354 -4.16 -8.79 -27.62
CA GLY A 354 -4.20 -10.10 -26.96
C GLY A 354 -2.89 -10.39 -26.22
N HIS A 355 -2.06 -11.29 -26.74
CA HIS A 355 -0.76 -11.68 -26.17
C HIS A 355 0.44 -11.22 -27.02
N ARG A 356 0.24 -10.33 -28.00
CA ARG A 356 1.30 -9.85 -28.91
C ARG A 356 1.53 -8.36 -28.72
N ALA A 357 2.77 -7.98 -28.43
CA ALA A 357 3.21 -6.58 -28.44
C ALA A 357 3.67 -6.21 -29.85
N LEU A 358 3.01 -5.22 -30.46
CA LEU A 358 3.33 -4.69 -31.77
C LEU A 358 4.02 -3.32 -31.61
N PRO A 359 5.24 -3.12 -32.11
CA PRO A 359 5.97 -1.87 -31.92
C PRO A 359 5.25 -0.71 -32.60
N LEU A 360 5.14 0.41 -31.90
CA LEU A 360 4.61 1.66 -32.45
C LEU A 360 5.71 2.37 -33.25
N ALA A 361 5.48 2.56 -34.54
CA ALA A 361 6.46 3.18 -35.44
C ALA A 361 6.54 4.70 -35.24
N ALA A 362 7.75 5.26 -35.32
CA ALA A 362 7.98 6.71 -35.23
C ALA A 362 7.31 7.54 -36.34
N ALA A 363 6.87 6.91 -37.43
CA ALA A 363 6.10 7.55 -38.50
C ALA A 363 4.57 7.58 -38.22
N GLY A 364 4.12 6.97 -37.12
CA GLY A 364 2.72 6.71 -36.83
C GLY A 364 2.30 5.27 -37.12
N GLN A 365 1.15 4.87 -36.57
CA GLN A 365 0.60 3.53 -36.69
C GLN A 365 -0.84 3.57 -37.18
N THR A 366 -1.14 2.91 -38.30
CA THR A 366 -2.53 2.75 -38.77
C THR A 366 -3.24 1.68 -37.95
N LEU A 367 -4.45 1.99 -37.49
CA LEU A 367 -5.27 1.12 -36.65
C LEU A 367 -6.48 0.51 -37.38
N GLY A 368 -6.77 1.00 -38.60
CA GLY A 368 -7.89 0.53 -39.44
C GLY A 368 -9.11 1.44 -39.38
N GLN A 369 -10.05 1.25 -40.31
CA GLN A 369 -11.28 2.07 -40.48
C GLN A 369 -11.04 3.59 -40.47
N GLY A 370 -9.93 4.04 -41.06
CA GLY A 370 -9.58 5.46 -41.14
C GLY A 370 -9.00 6.05 -39.86
N TRP A 371 -8.68 5.24 -38.85
CA TRP A 371 -8.01 5.67 -37.62
C TRP A 371 -6.50 5.36 -37.63
N SER A 372 -5.73 6.24 -37.02
CA SER A 372 -4.28 6.17 -36.91
C SER A 372 -3.76 6.87 -35.65
N LEU A 373 -2.62 6.43 -35.14
CA LEU A 373 -1.88 7.08 -34.06
C LEU A 373 -0.68 7.83 -34.64
N HIS A 374 -0.47 9.06 -34.20
CA HIS A 374 0.68 9.88 -34.55
C HIS A 374 1.49 10.22 -33.30
N PRO A 375 2.81 10.07 -33.32
CA PRO A 375 3.62 10.40 -32.15
C PRO A 375 3.66 11.92 -31.93
N THR A 376 3.69 12.32 -30.67
CA THR A 376 3.83 13.70 -30.19
C THR A 376 4.76 13.72 -28.97
N PRO A 377 5.31 14.87 -28.56
CA PRO A 377 6.13 14.96 -27.35
C PRO A 377 5.42 14.52 -26.06
N ALA A 378 4.08 14.54 -26.06
CA ALA A 378 3.26 14.20 -24.89
C ALA A 378 2.58 12.82 -24.98
N GLY A 379 2.87 12.02 -26.02
CA GLY A 379 2.24 10.70 -26.24
C GLY A 379 1.82 10.47 -27.69
N TRP A 380 0.72 9.75 -27.91
CA TRP A 380 0.20 9.37 -29.22
C TRP A 380 -1.14 10.05 -29.50
N LEU A 381 -1.19 10.89 -30.53
CA LEU A 381 -2.41 11.55 -30.96
C LEU A 381 -3.23 10.63 -31.87
N LEU A 382 -4.46 10.32 -31.47
CA LEU A 382 -5.41 9.56 -32.27
C LEU A 382 -6.07 10.46 -33.32
N ARG A 383 -5.89 10.13 -34.60
CA ARG A 383 -6.52 10.84 -35.73
C ARG A 383 -7.36 9.91 -36.58
N GLY A 384 -8.49 10.42 -37.03
CA GLY A 384 -9.38 9.73 -37.95
C GLY A 384 -10.75 10.38 -38.01
N ALA A 385 -11.56 9.97 -38.97
CA ALA A 385 -12.95 10.42 -39.13
C ALA A 385 -13.93 9.23 -39.20
N GLY A 386 -13.48 8.03 -38.81
CA GLY A 386 -14.32 6.83 -38.82
C GLY A 386 -15.23 6.76 -37.60
N ALA A 387 -16.44 6.22 -37.74
CA ALA A 387 -17.32 6.00 -36.58
C ALA A 387 -16.80 4.85 -35.68
N GLY A 388 -17.12 4.90 -34.38
CA GLY A 388 -17.01 3.74 -33.50
C GLY A 388 -15.67 3.52 -32.80
N VAL A 389 -14.79 4.54 -32.70
CA VAL A 389 -13.62 4.44 -31.82
C VAL A 389 -14.04 4.59 -30.36
N ARG A 390 -13.54 3.70 -29.50
CA ARG A 390 -13.66 3.79 -28.05
C ARG A 390 -12.27 3.82 -27.45
N VAL A 391 -12.02 4.78 -26.59
CA VAL A 391 -10.81 4.88 -25.79
C VAL A 391 -11.21 4.74 -24.33
N ASN A 392 -10.62 3.78 -23.61
CA ASN A 392 -10.95 3.48 -22.22
C ASN A 392 -12.46 3.26 -22.01
N GLY A 393 -13.09 2.54 -22.93
CA GLY A 393 -14.52 2.21 -22.90
C GLY A 393 -15.48 3.34 -23.33
N ALA A 394 -15.00 4.57 -23.52
CA ALA A 394 -15.82 5.72 -23.93
C ALA A 394 -15.58 6.12 -25.38
N THR A 395 -16.63 6.56 -26.08
CA THR A 395 -16.49 7.18 -27.41
C THR A 395 -15.70 8.49 -27.26
N ARG A 396 -14.71 8.70 -28.12
CA ARG A 396 -13.87 9.92 -28.11
C ARG A 396 -13.83 10.57 -29.48
N ASP A 397 -13.62 11.88 -29.47
CA ASP A 397 -13.43 12.68 -30.67
C ASP A 397 -12.04 12.47 -31.29
N PRO A 398 -11.87 12.80 -32.58
CA PRO A 398 -10.55 12.91 -33.20
C PRO A 398 -9.64 13.85 -32.42
N ASP A 399 -8.32 13.64 -32.55
CA ASP A 399 -7.26 14.40 -31.86
C ASP A 399 -7.22 14.17 -30.33
N THR A 400 -7.66 13.00 -29.87
CA THR A 400 -7.46 12.57 -28.48
C THR A 400 -6.02 12.14 -28.26
N LEU A 401 -5.34 12.72 -27.26
CA LEU A 401 -4.00 12.31 -26.84
C LEU A 401 -4.06 11.06 -25.97
N LEU A 402 -3.26 10.05 -26.32
CA LEU A 402 -3.14 8.76 -25.65
C LEU A 402 -1.73 8.55 -25.10
N GLY A 403 -1.61 7.81 -24.00
CA GLY A 403 -0.34 7.43 -23.38
C GLY A 403 -0.33 5.96 -22.95
N GLY A 404 0.75 5.55 -22.27
CA GLY A 404 0.82 4.21 -21.68
C GLY A 404 -0.35 3.95 -20.74
N GLY A 405 -0.96 2.77 -20.87
CA GLY A 405 -2.13 2.33 -20.10
C GLY A 405 -3.48 2.59 -20.79
N ASP A 406 -3.54 3.36 -21.88
CA ASP A 406 -4.80 3.59 -22.59
C ASP A 406 -5.20 2.37 -23.44
N THR A 407 -6.49 2.02 -23.38
CA THR A 407 -7.10 0.99 -24.22
C THR A 407 -7.85 1.64 -25.37
N LEU A 408 -7.77 1.03 -26.55
CA LEU A 408 -8.42 1.51 -27.76
C LEU A 408 -9.12 0.37 -28.48
N ARG A 409 -10.35 0.62 -28.93
CA ARG A 409 -11.14 -0.31 -29.75
C ARG A 409 -11.78 0.43 -30.91
N ILE A 410 -11.68 -0.11 -32.12
CA ILE A 410 -12.29 0.47 -33.33
C ILE A 410 -13.41 -0.45 -33.79
N GLY A 411 -14.66 0.02 -33.68
CA GLY A 411 -15.85 -0.77 -33.97
C GLY A 411 -15.94 -2.03 -33.10
N ASP A 412 -16.13 -3.17 -33.75
CA ASP A 412 -16.10 -4.52 -33.13
C ASP A 412 -14.73 -5.19 -33.24
N GLY A 413 -13.68 -4.41 -33.52
CA GLY A 413 -12.30 -4.89 -33.53
C GLY A 413 -11.77 -5.29 -32.14
N PRO A 414 -10.58 -5.90 -32.09
CA PRO A 414 -9.93 -6.27 -30.84
C PRO A 414 -9.59 -5.03 -30.01
N GLU A 415 -9.57 -5.19 -28.70
CA GLU A 415 -9.03 -4.17 -27.79
C GLU A 415 -7.50 -4.14 -27.90
N LEU A 416 -6.96 -2.94 -28.03
CA LEU A 416 -5.54 -2.64 -28.11
C LEU A 416 -5.13 -1.85 -26.87
N LEU A 417 -4.10 -2.29 -26.15
CA LEU A 417 -3.57 -1.57 -24.99
C LEU A 417 -2.25 -0.92 -25.35
N LEU A 418 -2.12 0.39 -25.12
CA LEU A 418 -0.84 1.09 -25.24
C LEU A 418 0.03 0.70 -24.05
N ILE A 419 1.17 0.07 -24.31
CA ILE A 419 2.12 -0.36 -23.29
C ILE A 419 3.50 0.22 -23.53
N GLU A 420 4.26 0.35 -22.45
CA GLU A 420 5.71 0.49 -22.53
C GLU A 420 6.33 -0.90 -22.41
N VAL A 421 7.16 -1.25 -23.39
CA VAL A 421 8.09 -2.37 -23.31
C VAL A 421 9.47 -1.76 -23.15
N THR A 422 10.09 -1.96 -21.99
CA THR A 422 11.48 -1.59 -21.76
C THR A 422 12.41 -2.57 -22.48
N PRO A 423 13.52 -2.10 -23.07
CA PRO A 423 14.44 -2.93 -23.84
C PRO A 423 15.07 -4.08 -23.05
#